data_AF-A0A8C5GRW7-F1
#
_entry.id   AF-A0A8C5GRW7-F1
#
_cell.length_a   1.000
_cell.length_b   1.000
_cell.length_c   1.000
_cell.angle_alpha   90.00
_cell.angle_beta   90.00
_cell.angle_gamma   90.00
#
_symmetry.space_group_name_H-M   'P 1'
#
loop_
_entity.id
_entity.type
_entity.pdbx_description
1 polymer ?
#
loop_
_entity_poly.entity_id
_entity_poly.type
_entity_poly.pdbx_seq_one_letter_code
_entity_poly.pdbx_strand_id
1 'polypeptide(L)'
;MEQCAYLIRVGAQCQIIFPFVMQILVVALTHEINMVFSKKDSLIARNIIMDYFENPILKIDSEILDNSYFSFQNNSESCVDNIKVFLKIENNKIIDAKYWGLGCAISIASTEILLQNILDKSILEAQKIIKNYNDLLEGIENLNSEEIIGDLIVFHNVYQQPNRIRCAKISSDSVTEIFKNKKIKK
;
A
#
# COMPACT_ATOMS: atom_id res chain seq x y z
N MET A 1 -33.80 70.04 -4.10
CA MET A 1 -33.28 70.99 -5.09
C MET A 1 -31.75 70.99 -4.96
N GLU A 2 -31.08 69.89 -5.31
CA GLU A 2 -30.78 69.43 -6.70
C GLU A 2 -29.51 70.14 -7.20
N GLN A 3 -28.37 69.50 -7.45
CA GLN A 3 -28.09 68.13 -7.89
C GLN A 3 -26.84 67.52 -7.20
N CYS A 4 -26.93 67.28 -5.89
CA CYS A 4 -26.23 66.18 -5.22
C CYS A 4 -27.14 64.94 -5.24
N ALA A 5 -27.44 64.36 -6.41
CA ALA A 5 -28.27 63.14 -6.49
C ALA A 5 -28.27 62.45 -7.87
N TYR A 6 -27.11 62.00 -8.38
CA TYR A 6 -27.06 60.82 -9.26
C TYR A 6 -25.67 60.14 -9.29
N LEU A 7 -24.90 60.27 -8.19
CA LEU A 7 -23.64 59.56 -7.98
C LEU A 7 -23.80 58.31 -7.10
N ILE A 8 -25.02 57.84 -6.84
CA ILE A 8 -25.30 56.65 -6.00
C ILE A 8 -26.53 55.89 -6.56
N ARG A 9 -26.28 54.75 -7.22
CA ARG A 9 -27.16 53.75 -7.90
C ARG A 9 -26.79 53.71 -9.39
N VAL A 10 -26.02 52.77 -9.94
CA VAL A 10 -25.83 51.33 -9.73
C VAL A 10 -24.39 51.06 -10.28
N GLY A 11 -23.37 50.70 -9.53
CA GLY A 11 -23.20 49.40 -8.88
C GLY A 11 -22.73 48.33 -9.88
N ALA A 12 -21.42 48.02 -9.89
CA ALA A 12 -20.76 46.84 -10.51
C ALA A 12 -20.62 46.86 -12.05
N GLN A 13 -19.58 46.35 -12.72
CA GLN A 13 -18.30 45.70 -12.39
C GLN A 13 -17.59 45.58 -13.76
N CYS A 14 -16.38 46.10 -13.96
CA CYS A 14 -15.56 45.72 -15.12
C CYS A 14 -14.07 45.75 -14.75
N GLN A 15 -13.74 45.03 -13.67
CA GLN A 15 -12.38 44.65 -13.29
C GLN A 15 -12.36 43.13 -13.12
N ILE A 16 -12.70 42.34 -14.14
CA ILE A 16 -12.71 40.87 -14.00
C ILE A 16 -12.35 40.18 -15.32
N ILE A 17 -11.16 40.38 -15.86
CA ILE A 17 -10.60 39.43 -16.87
C ILE A 17 -9.09 39.23 -16.64
N PHE A 18 -8.66 39.12 -15.37
CA PHE A 18 -7.28 38.73 -15.04
C PHE A 18 -7.15 38.01 -13.68
N PRO A 19 -8.07 37.10 -13.31
CA PRO A 19 -7.65 36.01 -12.41
C PRO A 19 -8.06 34.60 -12.86
N PHE A 20 -8.92 34.44 -13.88
CA PHE A 20 -9.52 33.13 -14.18
C PHE A 20 -8.54 32.11 -14.79
N VAL A 21 -7.59 32.54 -15.63
CA VAL A 21 -6.65 31.60 -16.28
C VAL A 21 -5.57 31.12 -15.30
N MET A 22 -5.18 31.96 -14.33
CA MET A 22 -4.25 31.58 -13.26
C MET A 22 -4.93 30.66 -12.22
N GLN A 23 -6.23 30.86 -11.97
CA GLN A 23 -7.01 29.96 -11.11
C GLN A 23 -7.13 28.56 -11.71
N ILE A 24 -7.34 28.44 -13.03
CA ILE A 24 -7.49 27.14 -13.70
C ILE A 24 -6.17 26.36 -13.71
N LEU A 25 -5.01 27.03 -13.88
CA LEU A 25 -3.71 26.36 -13.82
C LEU A 25 -3.37 25.91 -12.38
N VAL A 26 -3.71 26.72 -11.37
CA VAL A 26 -3.60 26.31 -9.96
C VAL A 26 -4.57 25.17 -9.66
N VAL A 27 -5.79 25.15 -10.20
CA VAL A 27 -6.73 24.04 -10.01
C VAL A 27 -6.22 22.76 -10.66
N ALA A 28 -5.66 22.82 -11.87
CA ALA A 28 -5.06 21.67 -12.55
C ALA A 28 -3.81 21.15 -11.83
N LEU A 29 -2.95 22.05 -11.34
CA LEU A 29 -1.84 21.68 -10.45
C LEU A 29 -2.35 21.11 -9.12
N THR A 30 -3.43 21.66 -8.54
CA THR A 30 -4.01 21.12 -7.31
C THR A 30 -4.75 19.80 -7.51
N HIS A 31 -5.13 19.45 -8.74
CA HIS A 31 -5.78 18.17 -9.03
C HIS A 31 -4.79 17.00 -9.02
N GLU A 32 -3.51 17.27 -9.32
CA GLU A 32 -2.41 16.34 -9.02
C GLU A 32 -2.01 16.39 -7.52
N ILE A 33 -2.17 17.54 -6.85
CA ILE A 33 -1.81 17.71 -5.43
C ILE A 33 -2.88 17.12 -4.47
N ASN A 34 -4.17 17.04 -4.83
CA ASN A 34 -5.25 16.55 -3.95
C ASN A 34 -5.54 15.04 -4.03
N MET A 35 -4.95 14.30 -4.98
CA MET A 35 -4.87 12.83 -4.88
C MET A 35 -3.74 12.38 -3.96
N VAL A 36 -2.93 13.31 -3.46
CA VAL A 36 -1.97 13.12 -2.35
C VAL A 36 -2.68 13.34 -1.02
N PHE A 37 -3.86 12.73 -0.87
CA PHE A 37 -4.40 12.46 0.46
C PHE A 37 -3.42 11.47 1.09
N SER A 38 -2.63 11.92 2.06
CA SER A 38 -1.57 11.12 2.66
C SER A 38 -2.13 9.76 3.03
N LYS A 39 -1.61 8.66 2.45
CA LYS A 39 -2.00 7.28 2.78
C LYS A 39 -1.81 6.95 4.27
N LYS A 40 -1.19 7.87 5.03
CA LYS A 40 -1.05 7.83 6.48
C LYS A 40 -2.31 8.29 7.23
N ASP A 41 -3.26 8.97 6.58
CA ASP A 41 -4.53 9.29 7.19
C ASP A 41 -5.25 8.01 7.63
N SER A 42 -5.72 7.98 8.87
CA SER A 42 -6.29 6.78 9.48
C SER A 42 -7.52 6.25 8.77
N LEU A 43 -8.36 7.11 8.20
CA LEU A 43 -9.56 6.72 7.48
C LEU A 43 -9.21 6.14 6.12
N ILE A 44 -8.23 6.75 5.45
CA ILE A 44 -7.77 6.29 4.14
C ILE A 44 -7.02 4.97 4.25
N ALA A 45 -6.09 4.86 5.19
CA ALA A 45 -5.39 3.61 5.47
C ALA A 45 -6.38 2.47 5.76
N ARG A 46 -7.42 2.75 6.56
CA ARG A 46 -8.48 1.78 6.84
C ARG A 46 -9.22 1.36 5.58
N ASN A 47 -9.64 2.30 4.74
CA ASN A 47 -10.38 1.99 3.51
C ASN A 47 -9.54 1.15 2.55
N ILE A 48 -8.26 1.48 2.38
CA ILE A 48 -7.33 0.71 1.55
C ILE A 48 -7.19 -0.73 2.09
N ILE A 49 -6.96 -0.88 3.40
CA ILE A 49 -6.85 -2.21 4.03
C ILE A 49 -8.13 -3.04 3.80
N MET A 50 -9.30 -2.41 3.93
CA MET A 50 -10.58 -3.10 3.72
C MET A 50 -10.79 -3.50 2.25
N ASP A 51 -10.41 -2.65 1.29
CA ASP A 51 -10.52 -2.97 -0.13
C ASP A 51 -9.69 -4.19 -0.51
N TYR A 52 -8.43 -4.25 -0.08
CA TYR A 52 -7.57 -5.41 -0.29
C TYR A 52 -8.05 -6.67 0.45
N PHE A 53 -8.78 -6.52 1.54
CA PHE A 53 -9.36 -7.64 2.27
C PHE A 53 -10.60 -8.20 1.58
N GLU A 54 -11.48 -7.33 1.07
CA GLU A 54 -12.74 -7.70 0.43
C GLU A 54 -12.52 -8.21 -1.01
N ASN A 55 -11.58 -7.60 -1.74
CA ASN A 55 -11.34 -7.89 -3.16
C ASN A 55 -9.88 -8.32 -3.44
N PRO A 56 -9.35 -9.37 -2.80
CA PRO A 56 -7.99 -9.81 -3.05
C PRO A 56 -7.84 -10.46 -4.44
N ILE A 57 -6.81 -10.06 -5.19
CA ILE A 57 -6.57 -10.51 -6.57
C ILE A 57 -5.67 -11.74 -6.59
N LEU A 58 -4.68 -11.81 -5.68
CA LEU A 58 -3.67 -12.87 -5.64
C LEU A 58 -4.09 -14.08 -4.78
N LYS A 59 -5.24 -13.98 -4.12
CA LYS A 59 -5.80 -15.08 -3.33
C LYS A 59 -6.33 -16.19 -4.24
N ILE A 60 -6.01 -17.43 -3.88
CA ILE A 60 -6.52 -18.63 -4.53
C ILE A 60 -7.27 -19.52 -3.54
N ASP A 61 -8.20 -20.32 -4.06
CA ASP A 61 -9.01 -21.24 -3.25
C ASP A 61 -8.33 -22.58 -2.99
N SER A 62 -7.33 -22.94 -3.81
CA SER A 62 -6.56 -24.18 -3.67
C SER A 62 -5.29 -23.99 -2.87
N GLU A 63 -5.08 -24.83 -1.86
CA GLU A 63 -3.83 -24.91 -1.08
C GLU A 63 -2.68 -25.60 -1.86
N ILE A 64 -2.99 -26.19 -3.01
CA ILE A 64 -2.05 -26.94 -3.84
C ILE A 64 -1.92 -26.25 -5.19
N LEU A 65 -0.68 -25.90 -5.53
CA LEU A 65 -0.25 -25.48 -6.86
C LEU A 65 0.77 -26.49 -7.41
N ASP A 66 1.12 -26.33 -8.67
CA ASP A 66 2.15 -27.16 -9.30
C ASP A 66 3.53 -27.03 -8.62
N ASN A 67 4.41 -27.98 -8.91
CA ASN A 67 5.77 -28.03 -8.33
C ASN A 67 6.69 -26.90 -8.81
N SER A 68 6.24 -26.01 -9.70
CA SER A 68 7.04 -24.86 -10.15
C SER A 68 7.01 -23.71 -9.14
N TYR A 69 6.07 -23.73 -8.18
CA TYR A 69 6.02 -22.74 -7.10
C TYR A 69 6.84 -23.19 -5.90
N PHE A 70 7.58 -22.23 -5.33
CA PHE A 70 8.05 -22.34 -3.96
C PHE A 70 6.94 -21.90 -3.03
N SER A 71 6.69 -22.66 -1.96
CA SER A 71 5.65 -22.31 -1.00
C SER A 71 6.14 -22.37 0.43
N PHE A 72 5.59 -21.50 1.28
CA PHE A 72 5.76 -21.58 2.73
C PHE A 72 4.45 -21.27 3.41
N GLN A 73 4.13 -22.03 4.46
CA GLN A 73 2.93 -21.86 5.25
C GLN A 73 3.30 -21.33 6.62
N ASN A 74 2.64 -20.24 7.00
CA ASN A 74 2.89 -19.54 8.24
C ASN A 74 1.58 -19.29 8.98
N ASN A 75 1.66 -19.29 10.30
CA ASN A 75 0.54 -19.11 11.19
C ASN A 75 0.83 -18.04 12.25
N SER A 76 -0.21 -17.26 12.57
CA SER A 76 -0.17 -16.29 13.65
C SER A 76 -1.12 -16.73 14.76
N GLU A 77 -0.58 -17.07 15.92
CA GLU A 77 -1.38 -17.50 17.08
C GLU A 77 -2.22 -16.36 17.67
N SER A 78 -1.79 -15.10 17.49
CA SER A 78 -2.51 -13.95 18.06
C SER A 78 -3.87 -13.69 17.43
N CYS A 79 -4.08 -14.14 16.19
CA CYS A 79 -5.33 -13.97 15.43
C CYS A 79 -5.82 -15.23 14.76
N VAL A 80 -5.17 -16.37 14.99
CA VAL A 80 -5.46 -17.66 14.35
C VAL A 80 -5.41 -17.51 12.82
N ASP A 81 -4.46 -16.72 12.31
CA ASP A 81 -4.21 -16.60 10.88
C ASP A 81 -3.47 -17.85 10.39
N ASN A 82 -3.83 -18.34 9.21
CA ASN A 82 -3.14 -19.43 8.51
C ASN A 82 -3.05 -19.07 7.02
N ILE A 83 -1.85 -18.70 6.58
CA ILE A 83 -1.59 -18.23 5.22
C ILE A 83 -0.43 -19.02 4.63
N LYS A 84 -0.63 -19.51 3.41
CA LYS A 84 0.37 -20.16 2.59
C LYS A 84 0.68 -19.30 1.38
N VAL A 85 1.91 -18.82 1.29
CA VAL A 85 2.40 -18.01 0.17
C VAL A 85 3.03 -18.92 -0.87
N PHE A 86 2.80 -18.62 -2.14
CA PHE A 86 3.38 -19.29 -3.30
C PHE A 86 4.09 -18.26 -4.17
N LEU A 87 5.34 -18.53 -4.53
CA LEU A 87 6.14 -17.70 -5.43
C LEU A 87 6.70 -18.55 -6.56
N LYS A 88 6.52 -18.09 -7.80
CA LYS A 88 7.20 -18.62 -8.96
C LYS A 88 8.36 -17.71 -9.31
N ILE A 89 9.57 -18.28 -9.35
CA ILE A 89 10.80 -17.50 -9.49
C ILE A 89 11.66 -18.07 -10.61
N GLU A 90 11.82 -17.29 -11.67
CA GLU A 90 12.61 -17.62 -12.86
C GLU A 90 13.71 -16.58 -13.05
N ASN A 91 14.93 -17.00 -13.39
CA ASN A 91 16.06 -16.08 -13.65
C ASN A 91 16.28 -15.00 -12.57
N ASN A 92 16.10 -15.37 -11.30
CA ASN A 92 16.22 -14.48 -10.14
C ASN A 92 15.16 -13.35 -10.06
N LYS A 93 14.07 -13.49 -10.81
CA LYS A 93 12.91 -12.59 -10.83
C LYS A 93 11.64 -13.32 -10.38
N ILE A 94 10.79 -12.66 -9.60
CA ILE A 94 9.49 -13.17 -9.20
C ILE A 94 8.52 -12.92 -10.35
N ILE A 95 8.03 -13.99 -10.99
CA ILE A 95 7.16 -13.89 -12.17
C ILE A 95 5.69 -14.13 -11.85
N ASP A 96 5.41 -14.77 -10.72
CA ASP A 96 4.05 -14.99 -10.22
C ASP A 96 4.09 -15.10 -8.69
N ALA A 97 3.04 -14.59 -8.05
CA ALA A 97 2.88 -14.59 -6.61
C ALA A 97 1.40 -14.82 -6.27
N LYS A 98 1.13 -15.83 -5.44
CA LYS A 98 -0.22 -16.22 -5.03
C LYS A 98 -0.22 -16.57 -3.56
N TYR A 99 -1.39 -16.59 -2.94
CA TYR A 99 -1.52 -17.14 -1.60
C TYR A 99 -2.86 -17.82 -1.38
N TRP A 100 -2.85 -18.80 -0.50
CA TRP A 100 -4.03 -19.46 0.01
C TRP A 100 -4.12 -19.21 1.51
N GLY A 101 -5.33 -19.15 2.05
CA GLY A 101 -5.52 -19.18 3.50
C GLY A 101 -6.61 -18.25 4.03
N LEU A 102 -6.68 -18.24 5.34
CA LEU A 102 -7.64 -17.47 6.13
C LEU A 102 -6.89 -16.63 7.15
N GLY A 103 -7.36 -15.42 7.36
CA GLY A 103 -6.79 -14.50 8.32
C GLY A 103 -7.66 -13.28 8.54
N CYS A 104 -7.31 -12.49 9.54
CA CYS A 104 -7.90 -11.19 9.80
C CYS A 104 -7.64 -10.20 8.64
N ALA A 105 -8.36 -9.08 8.64
CA ALA A 105 -8.23 -8.07 7.59
C ALA A 105 -6.78 -7.59 7.38
N ILE A 106 -6.01 -7.43 8.47
CA ILE A 106 -4.61 -6.98 8.41
C ILE A 106 -3.72 -8.04 7.74
N SER A 107 -3.87 -9.32 8.09
CA SER A 107 -3.00 -10.37 7.55
C SER A 107 -3.26 -10.61 6.07
N ILE A 108 -4.53 -10.62 5.66
CA ILE A 108 -4.92 -10.75 4.25
C ILE A 108 -4.48 -9.52 3.45
N ALA A 109 -4.81 -8.30 3.89
CA ALA A 109 -4.43 -7.09 3.17
C ALA A 109 -2.90 -6.92 3.09
N SER A 110 -2.17 -7.19 4.18
CA SER A 110 -0.70 -7.16 4.18
C SER A 110 -0.12 -8.17 3.18
N THR A 111 -0.70 -9.36 3.11
CA THR A 111 -0.25 -10.39 2.16
C THR A 111 -0.48 -9.95 0.72
N GLU A 112 -1.69 -9.50 0.39
CA GLU A 112 -2.03 -9.03 -0.95
C GLU A 112 -1.14 -7.86 -1.39
N ILE A 113 -1.04 -6.81 -0.56
CA ILE A 113 -0.23 -5.62 -0.86
C ILE A 113 1.25 -5.98 -1.01
N LEU A 114 1.80 -6.79 -0.10
CA LEU A 114 3.21 -7.16 -0.16
C LEU A 114 3.53 -7.95 -1.43
N LEU A 115 2.69 -8.95 -1.76
CA LEU A 115 2.90 -9.78 -2.94
C LEU A 115 2.80 -8.98 -4.24
N GLN A 116 1.86 -8.03 -4.33
CA GLN A 116 1.78 -7.11 -5.47
C GLN A 116 3.05 -6.24 -5.61
N ASN A 117 3.62 -5.76 -4.50
CA ASN A 117 4.82 -4.91 -4.53
C ASN A 117 6.11 -5.66 -4.92
N ILE A 118 6.19 -6.96 -4.64
CA ILE A 118 7.37 -7.79 -5.00
C ILE A 118 7.21 -8.49 -6.35
N LEU A 119 6.01 -8.51 -6.93
CA LEU A 119 5.78 -9.07 -8.26
C LEU A 119 6.62 -8.32 -9.29
N ASP A 120 7.16 -9.05 -10.27
CA ASP A 120 8.07 -8.53 -11.29
C ASP A 120 9.40 -7.94 -10.77
N LYS A 121 9.70 -8.07 -9.48
CA LYS A 121 10.98 -7.64 -8.90
C LYS A 121 12.01 -8.77 -8.88
N SER A 122 13.29 -8.38 -8.87
CA SER A 122 14.36 -9.31 -8.54
C SER A 122 14.31 -9.71 -7.06
N ILE A 123 14.90 -10.85 -6.70
CA ILE A 123 14.96 -11.29 -5.29
C ILE A 123 15.62 -10.22 -4.40
N LEU A 124 16.64 -9.52 -4.90
CA LEU A 124 17.35 -8.48 -4.15
C LEU A 124 16.47 -7.25 -3.90
N GLU A 125 15.66 -6.85 -4.87
CA GLU A 125 14.70 -5.75 -4.70
C GLU A 125 13.57 -6.14 -3.76
N ALA A 126 13.02 -7.34 -3.91
CA ALA A 126 12.00 -7.87 -3.02
C ALA A 126 12.50 -7.91 -1.56
N GLN A 127 13.75 -8.31 -1.33
CA GLN A 127 14.38 -8.28 0.00
C GLN A 127 14.50 -6.86 0.57
N LYS A 128 14.79 -5.86 -0.26
CA LYS A 128 14.82 -4.45 0.18
C LYS A 128 13.41 -3.96 0.59
N ILE A 129 12.40 -4.29 -0.20
CA ILE A 129 10.99 -3.95 0.10
C ILE A 129 10.57 -4.59 1.42
N ILE A 130 10.82 -5.90 1.58
CA ILE A 130 10.51 -6.64 2.81
C ILE A 130 11.22 -6.04 4.02
N LYS A 131 12.51 -5.70 3.88
CA LYS A 131 13.26 -5.05 4.95
C LYS A 131 12.62 -3.73 5.35
N ASN A 132 12.33 -2.85 4.39
CA ASN A 132 11.71 -1.56 4.67
C ASN A 132 10.31 -1.71 5.28
N TYR A 133 9.55 -2.72 4.85
CA TYR A 133 8.25 -3.01 5.43
C TYR A 133 8.37 -3.50 6.88
N ASN A 134 9.33 -4.37 7.18
CA ASN A 134 9.57 -4.81 8.55
C ASN A 134 10.04 -3.65 9.44
N ASP A 135 10.92 -2.78 8.93
CA ASP A 135 11.37 -1.57 9.62
C ASP A 135 10.16 -0.63 9.93
N LEU A 136 9.20 -0.50 9.00
CA LEU A 136 7.94 0.22 9.21
C LEU A 136 7.11 -0.38 10.34
N LEU A 137 6.93 -1.71 10.35
CA LEU A 137 6.15 -2.40 11.38
C LEU A 137 6.79 -2.36 12.77
N GLU A 138 8.10 -2.11 12.84
CA GLU A 138 8.86 -1.94 14.08
C GLU A 138 8.96 -0.47 14.53
N GLY A 139 8.44 0.47 13.73
CA GLY A 139 8.50 1.90 14.05
C GLY A 139 9.90 2.50 13.90
N ILE A 140 10.77 1.91 13.08
CA ILE A 140 12.11 2.43 12.83
C ILE A 140 12.01 3.62 11.87
N GLU A 141 12.18 4.83 12.41
CA GLU A 141 12.15 6.10 11.68
C GLU A 141 13.42 6.27 10.81
N ASN A 142 13.46 5.63 9.63
CA ASN A 142 14.45 5.89 8.57
C ASN A 142 13.99 5.36 7.20
N LEU A 143 12.69 5.43 6.93
CA LEU A 143 12.12 4.87 5.71
C LEU A 143 12.39 5.79 4.53
N ASN A 144 13.31 5.35 3.68
CA ASN A 144 13.56 5.94 2.37
C ASN A 144 12.26 5.89 1.55
N SER A 145 11.78 7.08 1.20
CA SER A 145 10.70 7.47 0.28
C SER A 145 9.43 6.58 0.21
N GLU A 146 8.28 7.25 0.30
CA GLU A 146 6.94 6.66 0.04
C GLU A 146 6.87 5.88 -1.30
N GLU A 147 7.76 6.20 -2.25
CA GLU A 147 7.99 5.49 -3.51
C GLU A 147 8.39 4.01 -3.36
N ILE A 148 9.20 3.65 -2.35
CA ILE A 148 9.72 2.27 -2.21
C ILE A 148 8.70 1.37 -1.51
N ILE A 149 7.86 1.95 -0.65
CA ILE A 149 6.93 1.24 0.22
C ILE A 149 5.53 1.15 -0.42
N GLY A 150 5.16 2.07 -1.31
CA GLY A 150 3.90 2.02 -2.05
C GLY A 150 2.70 2.00 -1.09
N ASP A 151 1.77 1.07 -1.31
CA ASP A 151 0.59 0.90 -0.45
C ASP A 151 0.90 0.27 0.91
N LEU A 152 2.09 -0.29 1.14
CA LEU A 152 2.44 -0.84 2.46
C LEU A 152 2.50 0.24 3.57
N ILE A 153 2.55 1.52 3.18
CA ILE A 153 2.57 2.64 4.12
C ILE A 153 1.29 2.71 4.97
N VAL A 154 0.19 2.10 4.52
CA VAL A 154 -1.07 2.05 5.31
C VAL A 154 -0.90 1.34 6.65
N PHE A 155 0.15 0.53 6.80
CA PHE A 155 0.48 -0.15 8.06
C PHE A 155 1.40 0.65 8.99
N HIS A 156 1.64 1.94 8.72
CA HIS A 156 2.60 2.75 9.48
C HIS A 156 2.31 2.85 10.97
N ASN A 157 1.06 2.70 11.41
CA ASN A 157 0.68 2.76 12.83
C ASN A 157 0.67 1.38 13.52
N VAL A 158 0.93 0.28 12.79
CA VAL A 158 0.82 -1.08 13.35
C VAL A 158 1.84 -1.33 14.48
N TYR A 159 2.99 -0.65 14.48
CA TYR A 159 3.97 -0.74 15.57
C TYR A 159 3.40 -0.34 16.94
N GLN A 160 2.37 0.52 16.97
CA GLN A 160 1.66 0.91 18.18
C GLN A 160 0.72 -0.19 18.70
N GLN A 161 0.53 -1.28 17.93
CA GLN A 161 -0.39 -2.37 18.21
C GLN A 161 0.35 -3.72 18.22
N PRO A 162 1.04 -4.09 19.32
CA PRO A 162 1.89 -5.28 19.38
C PRO A 162 1.19 -6.57 18.93
N ASN A 163 -0.09 -6.72 19.27
CA ASN A 163 -0.89 -7.89 18.91
C ASN A 163 -1.14 -8.02 17.40
N ARG A 164 -0.99 -6.94 16.63
CA ARG A 164 -1.20 -6.88 15.18
C ARG A 164 0.09 -6.93 14.37
N ILE A 165 1.25 -6.69 14.99
CA ILE A 165 2.55 -6.77 14.30
C ILE A 165 2.74 -8.16 13.66
N ARG A 166 2.42 -9.24 14.39
CA ARG A 166 2.54 -10.61 13.86
C ARG A 166 1.58 -10.88 12.71
N CYS A 167 0.40 -10.28 12.72
CA CYS A 167 -0.57 -10.39 11.63
C CYS A 167 -0.03 -9.70 10.36
N ALA A 168 0.57 -8.52 10.52
CA ALA A 168 1.16 -7.77 9.41
C ALA A 168 2.44 -8.42 8.86
N LYS A 169 3.26 -9.05 9.70
CA LYS A 169 4.52 -9.73 9.31
C LYS A 169 4.36 -11.10 8.66
N ILE A 170 3.18 -11.73 8.73
CA ILE A 170 3.02 -13.14 8.32
C ILE A 170 3.51 -13.43 6.90
N SER A 171 3.24 -12.52 5.95
CA SER A 171 3.64 -12.63 4.55
C SER A 171 5.12 -12.33 4.35
N SER A 172 5.66 -11.32 5.04
CA SER A 172 7.08 -10.95 4.93
C SER A 172 7.99 -12.04 5.46
N ASP A 173 7.61 -12.68 6.57
CA ASP A 173 8.31 -13.84 7.13
C ASP A 173 8.24 -15.04 6.17
N SER A 174 7.06 -15.29 5.59
CA SER A 174 6.86 -16.40 4.64
C SER A 174 7.74 -16.27 3.40
N VAL A 175 7.77 -15.08 2.80
CA VAL A 175 8.59 -14.81 1.60
C VAL A 175 10.08 -14.90 1.93
N THR A 176 10.49 -14.40 3.09
CA THR A 176 11.88 -14.50 3.56
C THR A 176 12.32 -15.96 3.69
N GLU A 177 11.44 -16.82 4.22
CA GLU A 177 11.73 -18.24 4.38
C GLU A 177 11.80 -18.98 3.03
N ILE A 178 10.93 -18.62 2.07
CA ILE A 178 11.04 -19.09 0.68
C ILE A 178 12.41 -18.74 0.09
N PHE A 179 12.89 -17.51 0.29
CA PHE A 179 14.20 -17.08 -0.22
C PHE A 179 15.38 -17.82 0.43
N LYS A 180 15.32 -18.14 1.72
CA LYS A 180 16.34 -18.95 2.39
C LYS A 180 16.36 -20.38 1.86
N ASN A 181 15.19 -21.02 1.77
CA ASN A 181 15.07 -22.40 1.27
C ASN A 181 15.56 -22.55 -0.18
N LYS A 182 15.43 -21.50 -1.01
CA LYS A 182 16.01 -21.47 -2.35
C LYS A 182 17.55 -21.48 -2.34
N LYS A 183 18.20 -20.80 -1.39
CA LYS A 183 19.66 -20.79 -1.27
C LYS A 183 20.24 -22.15 -0.88
N ILE A 184 19.46 -22.98 -0.16
CA ILE A 184 19.88 -24.31 0.29
C ILE A 184 19.82 -25.36 -0.84
N LYS A 185 18.97 -25.15 -1.85
CA LYS A 185 18.82 -26.05 -3.01
C LYS A 185 19.76 -25.74 -4.18
N LYS A 186 20.71 -24.82 -4.01
CA LYS A 186 21.71 -24.42 -5.01
C LYS A 186 23.05 -25.04 -4.67
#